data_AF-A0A1S8ND62-F1
#
_entry.id   AF-A0A1S8ND62-F1
#
_cell.length_a   1.000
_cell.length_b   1.000
_cell.length_c   1.000
_cell.angle_alpha   90.00
_cell.angle_beta   90.00
_cell.angle_gamma   90.00
#
_symmetry.space_group_name_H-M   'P 1'
#
loop_
_entity.id
_entity.type
_entity.pdbx_description
1 polymer ?
#
loop_
_entity_poly.entity_id
_entity_poly.type
_entity_poly.pdbx_seq_one_letter_code
_entity_poly.pdbx_strand_id
1 'polypeptide(L)'
;MPNIFDGFRKMSDDDIIEQIALIETMNIANISKPIMQKAKKRTISLINFLGSKVGKNRIIEEPEVKEIWALVDEKKAELKKSSRDQLDEKLLSIIIEKSKNDIEDLTEDEISIEVIEEAAKLYKLDIYLTPCQKADNICMKYSERLNEKSKDYENKHNLIDLQEITKHIKEIFYNMNDEEKKDFEQSVDEKKTVLTNMLRKVNRQHFARLVWLSVKAYGGKFTPMEEILPSFMKDEKEYRIIKLQENLEKSKEELLEIKDKTKSCKEKINPIEKKLKDQNALLNDAVKDRKESNEDIIILKKLNSNLEKLKKSQENKLKEIKDAMVYAALEKLDLLMEEFKEVKFNIADINNKLSDIDIEISYKNELIKKYTKLISNKERNIKEISIEFQQVKTDAQNLIEYYNKKKQDVDNKEKQKRTDIFERWSKFFYKFIFEFDNLSNIVNFSIKELLHIEECLYELHLTKDPMAMSMGVIEDKGNKEEKNECQYIDIAFSDDFEIEIQYKVLANEEKTVNILEITKDF
;
A
#
# COMPACT_ATOMS: atom_id res chain seq x y z
N MET A 1 -19.41 16.61 -9.17
CA MET A 1 -19.86 15.44 -9.93
C MET A 1 -21.12 15.81 -10.67
N PRO A 2 -21.42 15.20 -11.83
CA PRO A 2 -22.79 15.09 -12.29
C PRO A 2 -23.64 14.49 -11.16
N ASN A 3 -24.73 15.14 -10.79
CA ASN A 3 -25.60 14.69 -9.72
C ASN A 3 -27.04 14.47 -10.24
N ILE A 4 -27.94 13.93 -9.41
CA ILE A 4 -29.31 13.63 -9.87
C ILE A 4 -30.09 14.87 -10.35
N PHE A 5 -29.76 16.05 -9.82
CA PHE A 5 -30.41 17.30 -10.19
C PHE A 5 -29.97 17.78 -11.58
N ASP A 6 -28.74 17.50 -12.00
CA ASP A 6 -28.28 17.78 -13.36
C ASP A 6 -29.08 16.99 -14.41
N GLY A 7 -29.52 15.78 -14.06
CA GLY A 7 -30.46 15.01 -14.88
C GLY A 7 -31.87 15.58 -14.80
N PHE A 8 -32.39 15.89 -13.61
CA PHE A 8 -33.75 16.46 -13.46
C PHE A 8 -33.94 17.75 -14.24
N ARG A 9 -32.95 18.65 -14.25
CA ARG A 9 -32.98 19.90 -15.04
C ARG A 9 -33.08 19.67 -16.55
N LYS A 10 -32.68 18.49 -17.04
CA LYS A 10 -32.78 18.08 -18.45
C LYS A 10 -34.04 17.27 -18.77
N MET A 11 -34.84 16.89 -17.76
CA MET A 11 -36.09 16.16 -17.96
C MET A 11 -37.22 17.07 -18.45
N SER A 12 -38.15 16.50 -19.21
CA SER A 12 -39.39 17.18 -19.56
C SER A 12 -40.31 17.35 -18.35
N ASP A 13 -41.20 18.35 -18.40
CA ASP A 13 -42.19 18.56 -17.34
C ASP A 13 -43.11 17.35 -17.18
N ASP A 14 -43.46 16.67 -18.28
CA ASP A 14 -44.27 15.45 -18.25
C ASP A 14 -43.56 14.30 -17.51
N ASP A 15 -42.23 14.15 -17.66
CA ASP A 15 -41.45 13.13 -16.94
C ASP A 15 -41.42 13.41 -15.44
N ILE A 16 -41.28 14.67 -15.04
CA ILE A 16 -41.28 15.09 -13.62
C ILE A 16 -42.67 14.94 -13.02
N ILE A 17 -43.70 15.39 -13.72
CA ILE A 17 -45.10 15.19 -13.33
C ILE A 17 -45.37 13.70 -13.11
N GLU A 18 -44.88 12.86 -14.02
CA GLU A 18 -44.97 11.43 -13.86
C GLU A 18 -44.25 10.94 -12.61
N GLN A 19 -43.00 11.36 -12.35
CA GLN A 19 -42.28 10.92 -11.15
C GLN A 19 -42.98 11.34 -9.86
N ILE A 20 -43.40 12.60 -9.75
CA ILE A 20 -44.11 13.09 -8.57
C ILE A 20 -45.40 12.30 -8.38
N ALA A 21 -46.20 12.10 -9.44
CA ALA A 21 -47.44 11.34 -9.36
C ALA A 21 -47.19 9.89 -8.93
N LEU A 22 -46.19 9.21 -9.51
CA LEU A 22 -45.84 7.83 -9.14
C LEU A 22 -45.39 7.77 -7.67
N ILE A 23 -44.50 8.66 -7.23
CA ILE A 23 -43.93 8.63 -5.86
C ILE A 23 -44.99 8.96 -4.80
N GLU A 24 -45.85 9.95 -5.05
CA GLU A 24 -46.92 10.35 -4.13
C GLU A 24 -48.02 9.29 -4.04
N THR A 25 -48.32 8.58 -5.14
CA THR A 25 -49.43 7.62 -5.18
C THR A 25 -49.01 6.20 -4.82
N MET A 26 -47.79 5.76 -5.19
CA MET A 26 -47.25 4.43 -4.90
C MET A 26 -46.59 4.39 -3.53
N ASN A 27 -47.38 4.70 -2.52
CA ASN A 27 -47.01 4.63 -1.12
C ASN A 27 -47.71 3.45 -0.44
N ILE A 28 -47.26 3.12 0.77
CA ILE A 28 -47.78 1.96 1.51
C ILE A 28 -49.29 2.09 1.73
N ALA A 29 -49.78 3.27 2.11
CA ALA A 29 -51.19 3.49 2.43
C ALA A 29 -52.10 3.23 1.22
N ASN A 30 -51.73 3.74 0.05
CA ASN A 30 -52.53 3.59 -1.16
C ASN A 30 -52.46 2.17 -1.74
N ILE A 31 -51.34 1.46 -1.58
CA ILE A 31 -51.19 0.08 -2.06
C ILE A 31 -51.81 -0.94 -1.09
N SER A 32 -51.75 -0.68 0.21
CA SER A 32 -52.31 -1.56 1.24
C SER A 32 -53.83 -1.52 1.30
N LYS A 33 -54.45 -0.35 1.07
CA LYS A 33 -55.91 -0.16 1.08
C LYS A 33 -56.64 -1.20 0.20
N PRO A 34 -56.33 -1.38 -1.10
CA PRO A 34 -56.91 -2.43 -1.94
C PRO A 34 -56.68 -3.86 -1.44
N ILE A 35 -55.49 -4.16 -0.90
CA ILE A 35 -55.13 -5.49 -0.40
C ILE A 35 -56.00 -5.84 0.81
N MET A 36 -56.11 -4.90 1.76
CA MET A 36 -56.90 -5.01 2.97
C MET A 36 -58.40 -5.06 2.67
N GLN A 37 -58.89 -4.23 1.75
CA GLN A 37 -60.28 -4.28 1.28
C GLN A 37 -60.62 -5.63 0.62
N LYS A 38 -59.71 -6.21 -0.17
CA LYS A 38 -59.88 -7.56 -0.75
C LYS A 38 -59.89 -8.66 0.31
N ALA A 39 -59.05 -8.56 1.35
CA ALA A 39 -59.08 -9.48 2.49
C ALA A 39 -60.40 -9.36 3.26
N LYS A 40 -60.84 -8.15 3.59
CA LYS A 40 -62.14 -7.86 4.20
C LYS A 40 -63.29 -8.38 3.35
N LYS A 41 -63.25 -8.21 2.02
CA LYS A 41 -64.25 -8.76 1.09
C LYS A 41 -64.32 -10.28 1.12
N ARG A 42 -63.18 -11.00 1.21
CA ARG A 42 -63.18 -12.47 1.40
C ARG A 42 -63.79 -12.89 2.74
N THR A 43 -63.52 -12.15 3.81
CA THR A 43 -64.11 -12.41 5.12
C THR A 43 -65.61 -12.08 5.15
N ILE A 44 -66.00 -10.95 4.58
CA ILE A 44 -67.40 -10.51 4.44
C ILE A 44 -68.17 -11.45 3.52
N SER A 45 -67.58 -11.96 2.43
CA SER A 45 -68.23 -12.95 1.57
C SER A 45 -68.43 -14.30 2.27
N LEU A 46 -67.47 -14.73 3.11
CA LEU A 46 -67.65 -15.90 3.99
C LEU A 46 -68.73 -15.67 5.05
N ILE A 47 -68.79 -14.49 5.66
CA ILE A 47 -69.84 -14.10 6.62
C ILE A 47 -71.20 -14.00 5.93
N ASN A 48 -71.28 -13.45 4.71
CA ASN A 48 -72.50 -13.38 3.92
C ASN A 48 -72.94 -14.79 3.45
N PHE A 49 -72.00 -15.69 3.13
CA PHE A 49 -72.28 -17.09 2.79
C PHE A 49 -72.78 -17.89 4.00
N LEU A 50 -72.18 -17.69 5.19
CA LEU A 50 -72.64 -18.31 6.44
C LEU A 50 -73.96 -17.69 6.93
N GLY A 51 -74.12 -16.38 6.80
CA GLY A 51 -75.33 -15.63 7.18
C GLY A 51 -76.54 -15.94 6.30
N SER A 52 -76.33 -16.15 4.99
CA SER A 52 -77.38 -16.60 4.06
C SER A 52 -77.84 -18.04 4.33
N LYS A 53 -76.99 -18.91 4.92
CA LYS A 53 -77.38 -20.25 5.39
C LYS A 53 -78.08 -20.26 6.76
N VAL A 54 -77.93 -19.22 7.57
CA VAL A 54 -78.52 -19.11 8.93
C VAL A 54 -79.73 -18.15 8.98
N GLY A 55 -80.17 -17.63 7.82
CA GLY A 55 -81.41 -16.86 7.70
C GLY A 55 -81.34 -15.42 8.21
N LYS A 56 -80.14 -14.85 8.40
CA LYS A 56 -79.96 -13.43 8.75
C LYS A 56 -79.50 -12.65 7.53
N ASN A 57 -80.44 -12.01 6.83
CA ASN A 57 -80.17 -11.11 5.71
C ASN A 57 -79.62 -9.76 6.20
N ARG A 58 -78.35 -9.72 6.63
CA ARG A 58 -77.58 -8.49 6.67
C ARG A 58 -76.47 -8.60 5.64
N ILE A 59 -76.72 -8.07 4.45
CA ILE A 59 -75.70 -7.93 3.39
C ILE A 59 -74.85 -6.73 3.79
N ILE A 60 -73.59 -6.99 4.14
CA ILE A 60 -72.61 -5.92 4.36
C ILE A 60 -72.14 -5.42 2.98
N GLU A 61 -72.20 -4.11 2.75
CA GLU A 61 -71.77 -3.49 1.49
C GLU A 61 -70.29 -3.76 1.21
N GLU A 62 -70.00 -4.14 -0.02
CA GLU A 62 -68.64 -4.40 -0.47
C GLU A 62 -67.94 -3.07 -0.81
N PRO A 63 -66.71 -2.81 -0.31
CA PRO A 63 -65.99 -1.59 -0.63
C PRO A 63 -65.57 -1.55 -2.09
N GLU A 64 -65.78 -0.39 -2.74
CA GLU A 64 -65.31 -0.10 -4.09
C GLU A 64 -63.80 0.22 -4.06
N VAL A 65 -63.01 -0.53 -4.82
CA VAL A 65 -61.55 -0.43 -4.80
C VAL A 65 -61.11 0.46 -5.97
N LYS A 66 -60.75 1.73 -5.72
CA LYS A 66 -60.06 2.55 -6.72
C LYS A 66 -58.69 1.92 -7.05
N GLU A 67 -58.42 1.70 -8.32
CA GLU A 67 -57.12 1.19 -8.76
C GLU A 67 -56.05 2.28 -8.68
N ILE A 68 -54.81 1.91 -8.35
CA ILE A 68 -53.69 2.85 -8.15
C ILE A 68 -53.43 3.68 -9.41
N TRP A 69 -53.72 3.16 -10.61
CA TRP A 69 -53.59 3.89 -11.87
C TRP A 69 -54.53 5.10 -11.96
N ALA A 70 -55.76 4.97 -11.47
CA ALA A 70 -56.68 6.10 -11.43
C ALA A 70 -56.14 7.21 -10.52
N LEU A 71 -55.52 6.84 -9.39
CA LEU A 71 -54.87 7.81 -8.49
C LEU A 71 -53.65 8.48 -9.15
N VAL A 72 -52.84 7.72 -9.89
CA VAL A 72 -51.72 8.26 -10.67
C VAL A 72 -52.22 9.26 -11.71
N ASP A 73 -53.25 8.93 -12.48
CA ASP A 73 -53.78 9.78 -13.54
C ASP A 73 -54.46 11.05 -12.97
N GLU A 74 -55.20 10.91 -11.87
CA GLU A 74 -55.77 12.05 -11.10
C GLU A 74 -54.64 13.00 -10.66
N LYS A 75 -53.55 12.47 -10.10
CA LYS A 75 -52.40 13.28 -9.67
C LYS A 75 -51.63 13.91 -10.83
N LYS A 76 -51.44 13.21 -11.95
CA LYS A 76 -50.86 13.79 -13.16
C LYS A 76 -51.69 14.97 -13.67
N ALA A 77 -53.01 14.84 -13.70
CA ALA A 77 -53.91 15.91 -14.14
C ALA A 77 -53.88 17.14 -13.20
N GLU A 78 -53.72 16.92 -11.90
CA GLU A 78 -53.50 17.98 -10.90
C GLU A 78 -52.17 18.72 -11.16
N LEU A 79 -51.09 17.96 -11.32
CA LEU A 79 -49.73 18.50 -11.46
C LEU A 79 -49.49 19.23 -12.78
N LYS A 80 -50.21 18.89 -13.86
CA LYS A 80 -50.17 19.60 -15.17
C LYS A 80 -50.46 21.10 -15.11
N LYS A 81 -51.00 21.59 -13.99
CA LYS A 81 -51.28 23.02 -13.77
C LYS A 81 -50.12 23.76 -13.10
N SER A 82 -49.11 23.04 -12.64
CA SER A 82 -47.96 23.60 -11.91
C SER A 82 -46.91 24.14 -12.87
N SER A 83 -46.17 25.17 -12.47
CA SER A 83 -44.99 25.63 -13.21
C SER A 83 -43.81 24.68 -13.00
N ARG A 84 -42.78 24.82 -13.85
CA ARG A 84 -41.53 24.07 -13.71
C ARG A 84 -40.92 24.21 -12.31
N ASP A 85 -40.78 25.44 -11.83
CA ASP A 85 -40.19 25.72 -10.51
C ASP A 85 -40.97 25.04 -9.38
N GLN A 86 -42.31 25.06 -9.46
CA GLN A 86 -43.18 24.38 -8.49
C GLN A 86 -43.01 22.86 -8.52
N LEU A 87 -42.78 22.28 -9.72
CA LEU A 87 -42.53 20.85 -9.86
C LEU A 87 -41.16 20.47 -9.30
N ASP A 88 -40.12 21.27 -9.55
CA ASP A 88 -38.77 21.04 -9.03
C ASP A 88 -38.74 21.16 -7.50
N GLU A 89 -39.34 22.20 -6.92
CA GLU A 89 -39.49 22.37 -5.46
C GLU A 89 -40.26 21.19 -4.84
N LYS A 90 -41.35 20.77 -5.48
CA LYS A 90 -42.15 19.65 -4.99
C LYS A 90 -41.36 18.34 -5.05
N LEU A 91 -40.66 18.05 -6.14
CA LEU A 91 -39.82 16.86 -6.26
C LEU A 91 -38.71 16.86 -5.20
N LEU A 92 -38.03 17.99 -4.99
CA LEU A 92 -37.01 18.15 -3.96
C LEU A 92 -37.56 17.86 -2.57
N SER A 93 -38.71 18.43 -2.22
CA SER A 93 -39.35 18.21 -0.91
C SER A 93 -39.66 16.74 -0.66
N ILE A 94 -40.14 16.02 -1.68
CA ILE A 94 -40.44 14.58 -1.62
C ILE A 94 -39.16 13.76 -1.42
N ILE A 95 -38.07 14.13 -2.10
CA ILE A 95 -36.78 13.44 -1.97
C ILE A 95 -36.26 13.58 -0.54
N ILE A 96 -36.23 14.81 0.00
CA ILE A 96 -35.78 15.10 1.37
C ILE A 96 -36.63 14.36 2.41
N GLU A 97 -37.96 14.42 2.31
CA GLU A 97 -38.87 13.71 3.22
C GLU A 97 -38.58 12.19 3.25
N LYS A 98 -38.19 11.62 2.11
CA LYS A 98 -37.94 10.19 1.96
C LYS A 98 -36.54 9.75 2.36
N SER A 99 -35.56 10.66 2.34
CA SER A 99 -34.16 10.34 2.64
C SER A 99 -33.90 10.24 4.16
N LYS A 100 -34.76 10.85 4.99
CA LYS A 100 -34.72 10.86 6.47
C LYS A 100 -33.65 11.77 7.08
N ASN A 101 -33.29 12.84 6.40
CA ASN A 101 -32.45 13.86 7.01
C ASN A 101 -33.28 14.88 7.78
N ASP A 102 -33.03 14.96 9.08
CA ASP A 102 -33.50 16.05 9.95
C ASP A 102 -32.54 17.27 9.91
N ILE A 103 -31.61 17.28 8.94
CA ILE A 103 -30.58 18.31 8.79
C ILE A 103 -31.13 19.43 7.89
N GLU A 104 -31.23 20.63 8.44
CA GLU A 104 -31.51 21.85 7.68
C GLU A 104 -30.29 22.18 6.79
N ASP A 105 -30.54 22.68 5.57
CA ASP A 105 -29.54 23.19 4.61
C ASP A 105 -28.59 22.18 3.92
N LEU A 106 -29.09 20.98 3.58
CA LEU A 106 -28.34 20.05 2.72
C LEU A 106 -28.09 20.60 1.32
N THR A 107 -26.89 20.36 0.80
CA THR A 107 -26.52 20.66 -0.58
C THR A 107 -27.11 19.64 -1.57
N GLU A 108 -27.24 20.03 -2.83
CA GLU A 108 -27.67 19.11 -3.91
C GLU A 108 -26.77 17.86 -4.01
N ASP A 109 -25.47 18.01 -3.71
CA ASP A 109 -24.52 16.90 -3.78
C ASP A 109 -24.76 15.90 -2.64
N GLU A 110 -24.96 16.37 -1.40
CA GLU A 110 -25.30 15.51 -0.26
C GLU A 110 -26.60 14.74 -0.48
N ILE A 111 -27.66 15.43 -0.93
CA ILE A 111 -28.95 14.80 -1.24
C ILE A 111 -28.79 13.77 -2.36
N SER A 112 -28.03 14.10 -3.41
CA SER A 112 -27.80 13.20 -4.53
C SER A 112 -27.06 11.94 -4.10
N ILE A 113 -25.98 12.06 -3.32
CA ILE A 113 -25.21 10.93 -2.81
C ILE A 113 -26.11 10.03 -1.98
N GLU A 114 -26.88 10.58 -1.05
CA GLU A 114 -27.78 9.78 -0.21
C GLU A 114 -28.83 9.00 -1.02
N VAL A 115 -29.46 9.65 -2.01
CA VAL A 115 -30.42 9.00 -2.91
C VAL A 115 -29.77 7.86 -3.68
N ILE A 116 -28.56 8.07 -4.19
CA ILE A 116 -27.78 7.06 -4.91
C ILE A 116 -27.40 5.91 -3.97
N GLU A 117 -26.92 6.18 -2.76
CA GLU A 117 -26.55 5.16 -1.77
C GLU A 117 -27.75 4.31 -1.32
N GLU A 118 -28.90 4.93 -1.04
CA GLU A 118 -30.10 4.18 -0.71
C GLU A 118 -30.57 3.33 -1.89
N ALA A 119 -30.54 3.86 -3.12
CA ALA A 119 -30.84 3.09 -4.33
C ALA A 119 -29.85 1.94 -4.54
N ALA A 120 -28.55 2.14 -4.30
CA ALA A 120 -27.51 1.13 -4.44
C ALA A 120 -27.74 -0.09 -3.53
N LYS A 121 -28.29 0.14 -2.33
CA LYS A 121 -28.69 -0.94 -1.40
C LYS A 121 -29.75 -1.87 -1.96
N LEU A 122 -30.57 -1.43 -2.94
CA LEU A 122 -31.53 -2.30 -3.62
C LEU A 122 -30.82 -3.40 -4.43
N TYR A 123 -29.71 -3.04 -5.06
CA TYR A 123 -28.95 -3.93 -5.96
C TYR A 123 -27.71 -4.54 -5.32
N LYS A 124 -27.49 -4.28 -4.02
CA LYS A 124 -26.31 -4.72 -3.25
C LYS A 124 -25.01 -4.35 -3.96
N LEU A 125 -24.92 -3.11 -4.43
CA LEU A 125 -23.67 -2.61 -5.02
C LEU A 125 -22.60 -2.50 -3.95
N ASP A 126 -21.35 -2.59 -4.38
CA ASP A 126 -20.19 -2.43 -3.50
C ASP A 126 -20.19 -1.02 -2.87
N ILE A 127 -19.80 -0.97 -1.60
CA ILE A 127 -19.71 0.27 -0.84
C ILE A 127 -18.56 1.17 -1.34
N TYR A 128 -17.51 0.56 -1.89
CA TYR A 128 -16.30 1.24 -2.39
C TYR A 128 -16.43 1.72 -3.85
N LEU A 129 -17.64 1.77 -4.40
CA LEU A 129 -17.87 2.46 -5.68
C LEU A 129 -18.14 3.95 -5.43
N THR A 130 -17.68 4.81 -6.34
CA THR A 130 -18.03 6.23 -6.28
C THR A 130 -19.53 6.44 -6.52
N PRO A 131 -20.11 7.56 -6.06
CA PRO A 131 -21.50 7.91 -6.35
C PRO A 131 -21.86 7.85 -7.85
N CYS A 132 -21.02 8.37 -8.76
CA CYS A 132 -21.27 8.25 -10.20
C CYS A 132 -21.24 6.79 -10.68
N GLN A 133 -20.26 5.99 -10.22
CA GLN A 133 -20.19 4.56 -10.57
C GLN A 133 -21.43 3.80 -10.07
N LYS A 134 -21.93 4.12 -8.86
CA LYS A 134 -23.17 3.56 -8.32
C LYS A 134 -24.37 3.98 -9.17
N ALA A 135 -24.46 5.24 -9.56
CA ALA A 135 -25.54 5.75 -10.42
C ALA A 135 -25.59 5.04 -11.78
N ASP A 136 -24.43 4.84 -12.41
CA ASP A 136 -24.34 4.12 -13.69
C ASP A 136 -24.75 2.65 -13.56
N ASN A 137 -24.29 1.99 -12.49
CA ASN A 137 -24.68 0.61 -12.19
C ASN A 137 -26.18 0.48 -11.88
N ILE A 138 -26.77 1.42 -11.16
CA ILE A 138 -28.23 1.50 -10.93
C ILE A 138 -28.95 1.65 -12.27
N CYS A 139 -28.50 2.56 -13.13
CA CYS A 139 -29.10 2.80 -14.44
C CYS A 139 -29.08 1.54 -15.32
N MET A 140 -27.94 0.83 -15.35
CA MET A 140 -27.77 -0.43 -16.07
C MET A 140 -28.72 -1.50 -15.53
N LYS A 141 -28.65 -1.83 -14.23
CA LYS A 141 -29.49 -2.87 -13.60
C LYS A 141 -30.98 -2.57 -13.70
N TYR A 142 -31.36 -1.31 -13.57
CA TYR A 142 -32.75 -0.89 -13.74
C TYR A 142 -33.21 -1.07 -15.20
N SER A 143 -32.36 -0.71 -16.18
CA SER A 143 -32.67 -0.89 -17.61
C SER A 143 -32.77 -2.37 -18.00
N GLU A 144 -31.87 -3.22 -17.52
CA GLU A 144 -31.93 -4.68 -17.72
C GLU A 144 -33.24 -5.26 -17.21
N ARG A 145 -33.62 -4.89 -15.98
CA ARG A 145 -34.88 -5.29 -15.35
C ARG A 145 -36.11 -4.85 -16.18
N LEU A 146 -36.10 -3.64 -16.73
CA LEU A 146 -37.17 -3.17 -17.61
C LEU A 146 -37.25 -4.02 -18.89
N ASN A 147 -36.10 -4.37 -19.48
CA ASN A 147 -36.02 -5.15 -20.72
C ASN A 147 -36.40 -6.63 -20.54
N GLU A 148 -36.08 -7.23 -19.40
CA GLU A 148 -36.50 -8.60 -19.08
C GLU A 148 -38.02 -8.70 -18.96
N LYS A 149 -38.67 -7.68 -18.39
CA LYS A 149 -40.11 -7.68 -18.08
C LYS A 149 -40.99 -7.05 -19.16
N SER A 150 -40.42 -6.23 -20.05
CA SER A 150 -41.13 -5.67 -21.20
C SER A 150 -41.43 -6.73 -22.28
N LYS A 151 -40.74 -7.88 -22.26
CA LYS A 151 -41.08 -9.04 -23.09
C LYS A 151 -42.46 -9.64 -22.76
N ASP A 152 -42.96 -9.43 -21.54
CA ASP A 152 -44.26 -9.95 -21.09
C ASP A 152 -45.42 -8.94 -21.24
N TYR A 153 -45.13 -7.65 -21.46
CA TYR A 153 -46.13 -6.58 -21.46
C TYR A 153 -45.80 -5.51 -22.50
N GLU A 154 -46.55 -5.48 -23.59
CA GLU A 154 -46.53 -4.39 -24.57
C GLU A 154 -46.90 -3.07 -23.88
N ASN A 155 -45.90 -2.20 -23.70
CA ASN A 155 -46.01 -0.83 -23.18
C ASN A 155 -46.57 -0.68 -21.76
N LYS A 156 -45.66 -0.53 -20.76
CA LYS A 156 -45.68 0.53 -19.71
C LYS A 156 -44.60 0.25 -18.64
N HIS A 157 -43.53 1.05 -18.63
CA HIS A 157 -42.48 0.98 -17.59
C HIS A 157 -43.02 1.14 -16.15
N ASN A 158 -44.09 1.93 -15.98
CA ASN A 158 -44.71 2.18 -14.68
C ASN A 158 -45.37 0.92 -14.08
N LEU A 159 -45.81 -0.03 -14.93
CA LEU A 159 -46.47 -1.27 -14.49
C LEU A 159 -45.51 -2.22 -13.76
N ILE A 160 -44.22 -2.17 -14.11
CA ILE A 160 -43.19 -3.02 -13.51
C ILE A 160 -42.88 -2.59 -12.07
N ASP A 161 -42.68 -1.29 -11.85
CA ASP A 161 -42.44 -0.75 -10.49
C ASP A 161 -43.64 -1.02 -9.58
N LEU A 162 -44.86 -0.81 -10.09
CA LEU A 162 -46.07 -1.05 -9.31
C LEU A 162 -46.24 -2.50 -8.91
N GLN A 163 -45.97 -3.43 -9.82
CA GLN A 163 -46.08 -4.85 -9.54
C GLN A 163 -45.07 -5.30 -8.47
N GLU A 164 -43.84 -4.80 -8.51
CA GLU A 164 -42.82 -5.12 -7.49
C GLU A 164 -43.17 -4.52 -6.13
N ILE A 165 -43.50 -3.23 -6.09
CA ILE A 165 -43.88 -2.56 -4.84
C ILE A 165 -45.12 -3.27 -4.26
N THR A 166 -46.11 -3.61 -5.09
CA THR A 166 -47.30 -4.37 -4.68
C THR A 166 -46.97 -5.78 -4.22
N LYS A 167 -46.07 -6.50 -4.92
CA LYS A 167 -45.63 -7.84 -4.54
C LYS A 167 -44.92 -7.81 -3.19
N HIS A 168 -43.99 -6.88 -2.98
CA HIS A 168 -43.30 -6.72 -1.71
C HIS A 168 -44.24 -6.35 -0.57
N ILE A 169 -45.17 -5.42 -0.79
CA ILE A 169 -46.18 -5.08 0.23
C ILE A 169 -47.07 -6.29 0.55
N LYS A 170 -47.47 -7.07 -0.46
CA LYS A 170 -48.24 -8.31 -0.26
C LYS A 170 -47.46 -9.36 0.53
N GLU A 171 -46.22 -9.67 0.13
CA GLU A 171 -45.37 -10.66 0.80
C GLU A 171 -45.21 -10.33 2.28
N ILE A 172 -44.94 -9.06 2.60
CA ILE A 172 -44.74 -8.66 3.98
C ILE A 172 -46.08 -8.68 4.74
N PHE A 173 -47.19 -8.23 4.12
CA PHE A 173 -48.53 -8.30 4.73
C PHE A 173 -48.96 -9.76 5.04
N TYR A 174 -48.67 -10.71 4.15
CA TYR A 174 -49.03 -12.11 4.39
C TYR A 174 -48.19 -12.78 5.47
N ASN A 175 -46.93 -12.36 5.62
CA ASN A 175 -46.00 -12.87 6.63
C ASN A 175 -46.21 -12.27 8.03
N MET A 176 -47.05 -11.23 8.17
CA MET A 176 -47.43 -10.68 9.47
C MET A 176 -48.31 -11.66 10.26
N ASN A 177 -48.12 -11.69 11.58
CA ASN A 177 -49.02 -12.36 12.51
C ASN A 177 -50.36 -11.59 12.65
N ASP A 178 -51.35 -12.17 13.32
CA ASP A 178 -52.70 -11.58 13.40
C ASP A 178 -52.73 -10.26 14.21
N GLU A 179 -51.83 -10.10 15.17
CA GLU A 179 -51.67 -8.86 15.95
C GLU A 179 -51.03 -7.76 15.11
N GLU A 180 -49.97 -8.08 14.36
CA GLU A 180 -49.31 -7.20 13.39
C GLU A 180 -50.24 -6.80 12.24
N LYS A 181 -51.10 -7.72 11.77
CA LYS A 181 -52.13 -7.42 10.77
C LYS A 181 -53.16 -6.45 11.34
N LYS A 182 -53.68 -6.72 12.54
CA LYS A 182 -54.66 -5.85 13.20
C LYS A 182 -54.09 -4.47 13.52
N ASP A 183 -52.83 -4.41 13.93
CA ASP A 183 -52.08 -3.16 14.12
C ASP A 183 -51.90 -2.44 12.78
N PHE A 184 -51.48 -3.14 11.73
CA PHE A 184 -51.36 -2.58 10.38
C PHE A 184 -52.71 -2.05 9.87
N GLU A 185 -53.83 -2.69 10.20
CA GLU A 185 -55.18 -2.21 9.88
C GLU A 185 -55.57 -0.93 10.65
N GLN A 186 -55.03 -0.74 11.86
CA GLN A 186 -55.34 0.39 12.74
C GLN A 186 -54.35 1.56 12.62
N SER A 187 -53.13 1.32 12.13
CA SER A 187 -52.00 2.26 12.17
C SER A 187 -51.32 2.46 10.81
N VAL A 188 -52.06 2.38 9.69
CA VAL A 188 -51.50 2.71 8.35
C VAL A 188 -50.86 4.10 8.31
N ASP A 189 -51.24 4.98 9.24
CA ASP A 189 -50.74 6.36 9.36
C ASP A 189 -49.62 6.55 10.42
N GLU A 190 -49.30 5.56 11.27
CA GLU A 190 -48.29 5.71 12.34
C GLU A 190 -47.07 4.78 12.15
N LYS A 191 -45.88 5.38 12.08
CA LYS A 191 -44.57 4.76 11.80
C LYS A 191 -44.17 3.70 12.85
N LYS A 192 -44.65 2.46 12.73
CA LYS A 192 -44.12 1.28 13.46
C LYS A 192 -42.98 0.56 12.71
N THR A 193 -42.21 -0.27 13.41
CA THR A 193 -40.95 -0.90 12.93
C THR A 193 -41.13 -1.77 11.67
N VAL A 194 -42.23 -2.50 11.53
CA VAL A 194 -42.51 -3.34 10.33
C VAL A 194 -42.83 -2.49 9.10
N LEU A 195 -43.58 -1.40 9.27
CA LEU A 195 -43.83 -0.39 8.24
C LEU A 195 -42.54 0.30 7.79
N THR A 196 -41.56 0.43 8.69
CA THR A 196 -40.28 1.10 8.41
C THR A 196 -39.44 0.33 7.38
N ASN A 197 -39.41 -1.00 7.45
CA ASN A 197 -38.68 -1.84 6.48
C ASN A 197 -39.38 -1.88 5.12
N MET A 198 -40.72 -1.90 5.10
CA MET A 198 -41.48 -1.74 3.86
C MET A 198 -41.18 -0.39 3.21
N LEU A 199 -41.26 0.70 4.00
CA LEU A 199 -41.08 2.07 3.53
C LEU A 199 -39.69 2.27 2.93
N ARG A 200 -38.65 1.72 3.57
CA ARG A 200 -37.29 1.71 3.03
C ARG A 200 -37.24 1.03 1.66
N LYS A 201 -37.79 -0.17 1.50
CA LYS A 201 -37.77 -0.86 0.20
C LYS A 201 -38.52 -0.08 -0.89
N VAL A 202 -39.67 0.52 -0.57
CA VAL A 202 -40.43 1.35 -1.51
C VAL A 202 -39.65 2.61 -1.89
N ASN A 203 -39.07 3.31 -0.91
CA ASN A 203 -38.25 4.50 -1.17
C ASN A 203 -37.03 4.16 -2.04
N ARG A 204 -36.34 3.04 -1.80
CA ARG A 204 -35.21 2.61 -2.64
C ARG A 204 -35.59 2.32 -4.08
N GLN A 205 -36.78 1.78 -4.32
CA GLN A 205 -37.31 1.57 -5.67
C GLN A 205 -37.59 2.90 -6.37
N HIS A 206 -38.20 3.86 -5.67
CA HIS A 206 -38.39 5.23 -6.16
C HIS A 206 -37.07 5.92 -6.48
N PHE A 207 -36.09 5.82 -5.58
CA PHE A 207 -34.75 6.37 -5.78
C PHE A 207 -34.03 5.71 -6.96
N ALA A 208 -34.09 4.38 -7.11
CA ALA A 208 -33.49 3.69 -8.25
C ALA A 208 -34.06 4.17 -9.59
N ARG A 209 -35.38 4.40 -9.66
CA ARG A 209 -36.03 4.97 -10.84
C ARG A 209 -35.59 6.41 -11.10
N LEU A 210 -35.55 7.26 -10.07
CA LEU A 210 -35.10 8.64 -10.18
C LEU A 210 -33.66 8.73 -10.69
N VAL A 211 -32.76 7.92 -10.13
CA VAL A 211 -31.36 7.82 -10.58
C VAL A 211 -31.30 7.35 -12.03
N TRP A 212 -32.04 6.30 -12.41
CA TRP A 212 -32.08 5.80 -13.79
C TRP A 212 -32.52 6.88 -14.79
N LEU A 213 -33.63 7.58 -14.51
CA LEU A 213 -34.11 8.66 -15.38
C LEU A 213 -33.11 9.80 -15.45
N SER A 214 -32.53 10.17 -14.31
CA SER A 214 -31.56 11.25 -14.23
C SER A 214 -30.32 10.95 -15.08
N VAL A 215 -29.76 9.75 -14.94
CA VAL A 215 -28.62 9.29 -15.74
C VAL A 215 -28.98 9.29 -17.23
N LYS A 216 -30.17 8.80 -17.61
CA LYS A 216 -30.64 8.83 -19.00
C LYS A 216 -30.78 10.25 -19.56
N ALA A 217 -31.40 11.16 -18.82
CA ALA A 217 -31.59 12.55 -19.22
C ALA A 217 -30.27 13.31 -19.31
N TYR A 218 -29.29 12.98 -18.46
CA TYR A 218 -27.99 13.62 -18.47
C TYR A 218 -27.16 13.30 -19.72
N GLY A 219 -27.30 12.08 -20.26
CA GLY A 219 -26.53 11.59 -21.41
C GLY A 219 -26.27 10.08 -21.39
N GLY A 220 -26.79 9.35 -20.40
CA GLY A 220 -26.71 7.90 -20.28
C GLY A 220 -25.62 7.38 -19.32
N LYS A 221 -24.67 8.23 -18.90
CA LYS A 221 -23.59 7.90 -17.97
C LYS A 221 -23.21 9.13 -17.14
N PHE A 222 -22.94 8.96 -15.85
CA PHE A 222 -22.42 9.99 -14.94
C PHE A 222 -20.91 9.94 -14.83
N THR A 223 -20.30 8.75 -14.83
CA THR A 223 -18.84 8.64 -14.87
C THR A 223 -18.28 9.22 -16.18
N PRO A 224 -17.10 9.84 -16.14
CA PRO A 224 -16.47 10.38 -17.33
C PRO A 224 -16.18 9.26 -18.35
N MET A 225 -16.08 9.65 -19.62
CA MET A 225 -15.49 8.80 -20.65
C MET A 225 -13.97 8.89 -20.53
N GLU A 226 -13.24 7.80 -20.78
CA GLU A 226 -11.77 7.81 -20.65
C GLU A 226 -11.16 8.91 -21.53
N GLU A 227 -11.74 9.17 -22.71
CA GLU A 227 -11.24 10.12 -23.69
C GLU A 227 -11.11 11.57 -23.20
N ILE A 228 -11.82 11.91 -22.12
CA ILE A 228 -11.77 13.25 -21.54
C ILE A 228 -10.79 13.35 -20.37
N LEU A 229 -10.21 12.24 -19.90
CA LEU A 229 -9.31 12.22 -18.75
C LEU A 229 -7.88 12.62 -19.15
N PRO A 230 -7.12 13.28 -18.26
CA PRO A 230 -5.84 13.89 -18.62
C PRO A 230 -4.71 12.91 -18.97
N SER A 231 -4.76 11.65 -18.51
CA SER A 231 -3.80 10.62 -18.92
C SER A 231 -4.24 9.80 -20.12
N PHE A 232 -5.48 10.01 -20.62
CA PHE A 232 -5.90 9.39 -21.85
C PHE A 232 -5.14 9.97 -23.04
N MET A 233 -4.60 9.08 -23.87
CA MET A 233 -3.77 9.45 -25.00
C MET A 233 -4.16 8.57 -26.18
N LYS A 234 -4.20 9.16 -27.38
CA LYS A 234 -4.40 8.41 -28.63
C LYS A 234 -3.17 7.54 -28.95
N ASP A 235 -3.41 6.41 -29.62
CA ASP A 235 -2.48 5.28 -29.87
C ASP A 235 -0.99 5.64 -30.04
N GLU A 236 -0.65 6.63 -30.89
CA GLU A 236 0.76 6.98 -31.14
C GLU A 236 1.49 7.58 -29.95
N LYS A 237 0.80 8.38 -29.14
CA LYS A 237 1.36 8.99 -27.91
C LYS A 237 1.35 8.00 -26.77
N GLU A 238 0.31 7.20 -26.68
CA GLU A 238 0.17 6.13 -25.69
C GLU A 238 1.33 5.13 -25.80
N TYR A 239 1.63 4.64 -27.01
CA TYR A 239 2.76 3.75 -27.24
C TYR A 239 4.09 4.32 -26.76
N ARG A 240 4.31 5.63 -26.93
CA ARG A 240 5.54 6.30 -26.45
C ARG A 240 5.61 6.30 -24.92
N ILE A 241 4.50 6.58 -24.23
CA ILE A 241 4.46 6.62 -22.78
C ILE A 241 4.61 5.21 -22.18
N ILE A 242 3.92 4.22 -22.75
CA ILE A 242 4.09 2.81 -22.37
C ILE A 242 5.56 2.41 -22.49
N LYS A 243 6.20 2.73 -23.62
CA LYS A 243 7.62 2.44 -23.82
C LYS A 243 8.53 3.18 -22.82
N LEU A 244 8.21 4.42 -22.45
CA LEU A 244 8.93 5.15 -21.41
C LEU A 244 8.77 4.50 -20.03
N GLN A 245 7.57 4.01 -19.71
CA GLN A 245 7.30 3.28 -18.47
C GLN A 245 8.05 1.95 -18.42
N GLU A 246 7.99 1.15 -19.49
CA GLU A 246 8.78 -0.09 -19.59
C GLU A 246 10.28 0.16 -19.44
N ASN A 247 10.79 1.25 -20.03
CA ASN A 247 12.19 1.63 -19.90
C ASN A 247 12.56 2.06 -18.47
N LEU A 248 11.64 2.71 -17.76
CA LEU A 248 11.81 3.05 -16.35
C LEU A 248 11.85 1.79 -15.49
N GLU A 249 10.90 0.87 -15.67
CA GLU A 249 10.85 -0.38 -14.91
C GLU A 249 12.09 -1.25 -15.16
N LYS A 250 12.51 -1.42 -16.41
CA LYS A 250 13.80 -2.09 -16.73
C LYS A 250 14.99 -1.40 -16.05
N SER A 251 14.98 -0.07 -15.97
CA SER A 251 16.05 0.68 -15.30
C SER A 251 16.05 0.47 -13.78
N LYS A 252 14.87 0.30 -13.15
CA LYS A 252 14.72 -0.05 -11.73
C LYS A 252 15.18 -1.48 -11.44
N GLU A 253 14.82 -2.43 -12.30
CA GLU A 253 15.28 -3.82 -12.21
C GLU A 253 16.81 -3.91 -12.30
N GLU A 254 17.40 -3.27 -13.31
CA GLU A 254 18.87 -3.17 -13.45
C GLU A 254 19.52 -2.55 -12.20
N LEU A 255 18.92 -1.50 -11.63
CA LEU A 255 19.42 -0.86 -10.42
C LEU A 255 19.42 -1.82 -9.22
N LEU A 256 18.38 -2.65 -9.08
CA LEU A 256 18.26 -3.67 -8.04
C LEU A 256 19.35 -4.73 -8.21
N GLU A 257 19.56 -5.25 -9.42
CA GLU A 257 20.63 -6.21 -9.68
C GLU A 257 22.02 -5.66 -9.34
N ILE A 258 22.29 -4.39 -9.68
CA ILE A 258 23.58 -3.75 -9.37
C ILE A 258 23.73 -3.59 -7.85
N LYS A 259 22.65 -3.26 -7.13
CA LYS A 259 22.65 -3.17 -5.67
C LYS A 259 23.05 -4.51 -5.03
N ASP A 260 22.50 -5.61 -5.53
CA ASP A 260 22.80 -6.96 -5.04
C ASP A 260 24.24 -7.39 -5.37
N LYS A 261 24.71 -7.10 -6.60
CA LYS A 261 26.12 -7.31 -7.00
C LYS A 261 27.08 -6.51 -6.11
N THR A 262 26.73 -5.26 -5.78
CA THR A 262 27.51 -4.39 -4.88
C THR A 262 27.58 -4.96 -3.47
N LYS A 263 26.46 -5.50 -2.96
CA LYS A 263 26.42 -6.17 -1.65
C LYS A 263 27.32 -7.42 -1.63
N SER A 264 27.22 -8.27 -2.65
CA SER A 264 28.06 -9.47 -2.78
C SER A 264 29.56 -9.13 -2.85
N CYS A 265 29.94 -8.08 -3.59
CA CYS A 265 31.33 -7.63 -3.62
C CYS A 265 31.82 -7.16 -2.24
N LYS A 266 31.01 -6.42 -1.47
CA LYS A 266 31.36 -6.02 -0.10
C LYS A 266 31.57 -7.24 0.81
N GLU A 267 30.74 -8.27 0.68
CA GLU A 267 30.88 -9.51 1.44
C GLU A 267 32.17 -10.29 1.10
N LYS A 268 32.69 -10.17 -0.12
CA LYS A 268 33.97 -10.77 -0.54
C LYS A 268 35.19 -10.01 -0.02
N ILE A 269 35.11 -8.70 0.16
CA ILE A 269 36.22 -7.85 0.62
C ILE A 269 36.62 -8.19 2.07
N ASN A 270 35.65 -8.29 2.97
CA ASN A 270 35.89 -8.53 4.40
C ASN A 270 36.76 -9.77 4.72
N PRO A 271 36.50 -10.97 4.15
CA PRO A 271 37.32 -12.15 4.43
C PRO A 271 38.73 -12.04 3.82
N ILE A 272 38.90 -11.37 2.68
CA ILE A 272 40.23 -11.16 2.07
C ILE A 272 41.05 -10.20 2.94
N GLU A 273 40.44 -9.11 3.41
CA GLU A 273 41.07 -8.16 4.32
C GLU A 273 41.51 -8.82 5.63
N LYS A 274 40.65 -9.66 6.21
CA LYS A 274 40.99 -10.47 7.39
C LYS A 274 42.17 -11.40 7.12
N LYS A 275 42.15 -12.15 6.00
CA LYS A 275 43.28 -13.02 5.60
C LYS A 275 44.59 -12.23 5.46
N LEU A 276 44.56 -11.04 4.86
CA LEU A 276 45.75 -10.18 4.75
C LEU A 276 46.29 -9.77 6.12
N LYS A 277 45.40 -9.36 7.04
CA LYS A 277 45.77 -8.98 8.40
C LYS A 277 46.42 -10.14 9.15
N ASP A 278 45.84 -11.33 9.05
CA ASP A 278 46.35 -12.54 9.70
C ASP A 278 47.71 -12.96 9.13
N GLN A 279 47.90 -12.91 7.80
CA GLN A 279 49.19 -13.24 7.18
C GLN A 279 50.28 -12.22 7.54
N ASN A 280 49.95 -10.92 7.60
CA ASN A 280 50.88 -9.87 8.01
C ASN A 280 51.32 -10.03 9.47
N ALA A 281 50.41 -10.42 10.36
CA ALA A 281 50.76 -10.71 11.76
C ALA A 281 51.79 -11.86 11.84
N LEU A 282 51.53 -12.97 11.14
CA LEU A 282 52.44 -14.12 11.09
C LEU A 282 53.80 -13.78 10.46
N LEU A 283 53.83 -12.89 9.46
CA LEU A 283 55.07 -12.39 8.86
C LEU A 283 55.88 -11.60 9.89
N ASN A 284 55.23 -10.67 10.60
CA ASN A 284 55.89 -9.85 11.62
C ASN A 284 56.48 -10.69 12.75
N ASP A 285 55.76 -11.72 13.21
CA ASP A 285 56.25 -12.66 14.21
C ASP A 285 57.50 -13.41 13.70
N ALA A 286 57.47 -13.94 12.48
CA ALA A 286 58.62 -14.62 11.88
C ALA A 286 59.84 -13.71 11.68
N VAL A 287 59.62 -12.43 11.34
CA VAL A 287 60.68 -11.42 11.22
C VAL A 287 61.30 -11.12 12.59
N LYS A 288 60.46 -11.02 13.63
CA LYS A 288 60.89 -10.79 15.01
C LYS A 288 61.74 -11.97 15.52
N ASP A 289 61.24 -13.20 15.40
CA ASP A 289 61.97 -14.41 15.85
C ASP A 289 63.33 -14.56 15.15
N ARG A 290 63.39 -14.25 13.84
CA ARG A 290 64.65 -14.24 13.09
C ARG A 290 65.61 -13.19 13.61
N LYS A 291 65.11 -12.01 13.99
CA LYS A 291 65.93 -10.92 14.53
C LYS A 291 66.52 -11.32 15.88
N GLU A 292 65.68 -11.84 16.79
CA GLU A 292 66.11 -12.35 18.10
C GLU A 292 67.18 -13.44 17.94
N SER A 293 66.97 -14.41 17.04
CA SER A 293 67.97 -15.45 16.77
C SER A 293 69.31 -14.91 16.25
N ASN A 294 69.30 -13.82 15.46
CA ASN A 294 70.53 -13.17 15.02
C ASN A 294 71.23 -12.43 16.17
N GLU A 295 70.47 -11.73 17.01
CA GLU A 295 70.98 -11.03 18.19
C GLU A 295 71.63 -12.03 19.18
N ASP A 296 71.01 -13.18 19.40
CA ASP A 296 71.56 -14.27 20.22
C ASP A 296 72.90 -14.78 19.69
N ILE A 297 73.01 -15.00 18.36
CA ILE A 297 74.28 -15.41 17.75
C ILE A 297 75.39 -14.37 17.97
N ILE A 298 75.07 -13.07 17.92
CA ILE A 298 76.03 -12.00 18.16
C ILE A 298 76.53 -12.07 19.62
N ILE A 299 75.63 -12.29 20.58
CA ILE A 299 75.96 -12.44 22.00
C ILE A 299 76.82 -13.67 22.23
N LEU A 300 76.40 -14.83 21.69
CA LEU A 300 77.13 -16.10 21.80
C LEU A 300 78.54 -16.01 21.20
N LYS A 301 78.70 -15.38 20.03
CA LYS A 301 80.04 -15.16 19.42
C LYS A 301 80.94 -14.28 20.30
N LYS A 302 80.39 -13.27 20.96
CA LYS A 302 81.14 -12.42 21.89
C LYS A 302 81.58 -13.21 23.12
N LEU A 303 80.70 -14.05 23.67
CA LEU A 303 81.01 -14.96 24.78
C LEU A 303 82.09 -15.98 24.38
N ASN A 304 81.97 -16.57 23.20
CA ASN A 304 82.93 -17.50 22.61
C ASN A 304 84.34 -16.88 22.55
N SER A 305 84.44 -15.66 22.02
CA SER A 305 85.71 -14.92 21.95
C SER A 305 86.33 -14.64 23.33
N ASN A 306 85.51 -14.37 24.34
CA ASN A 306 85.98 -14.15 25.70
C ASN A 306 86.51 -15.45 26.34
N LEU A 307 85.80 -16.58 26.15
CA LEU A 307 86.22 -17.88 26.66
C LEU A 307 87.49 -18.38 25.97
N GLU A 308 87.67 -18.15 24.67
CA GLU A 308 88.92 -18.46 23.96
C GLU A 308 90.13 -17.69 24.52
N LYS A 309 89.96 -16.41 24.87
CA LYS A 309 91.01 -15.64 25.55
C LYS A 309 91.34 -16.23 26.92
N LEU A 310 90.32 -16.66 27.67
CA LEU A 310 90.47 -17.23 29.01
C LEU A 310 91.15 -18.61 28.94
N LYS A 311 90.77 -19.45 27.98
CA LYS A 311 91.41 -20.72 27.65
C LYS A 311 92.90 -20.53 27.39
N LYS A 312 93.26 -19.61 26.49
CA LYS A 312 94.66 -19.32 26.16
C LYS A 312 95.46 -18.86 27.38
N SER A 313 94.85 -18.08 28.28
CA SER A 313 95.48 -17.71 29.56
C SER A 313 95.72 -18.91 30.47
N GLN A 314 94.75 -19.84 30.56
CA GLN A 314 94.89 -21.07 31.36
C GLN A 314 95.91 -22.05 30.74
N GLU A 315 95.95 -22.18 29.42
CA GLU A 315 96.95 -22.98 28.70
C GLU A 315 98.38 -22.47 28.94
N ASN A 316 98.56 -21.14 28.96
CA ASN A 316 99.84 -20.54 29.32
C ASN A 316 100.22 -20.86 30.78
N LYS A 317 99.29 -20.71 31.74
CA LYS A 317 99.51 -21.09 33.15
C LYS A 317 99.85 -22.58 33.30
N LEU A 318 99.15 -23.46 32.59
CA LEU A 318 99.42 -24.89 32.61
C LEU A 318 100.85 -25.20 32.12
N LYS A 319 101.33 -24.47 31.11
CA LYS A 319 102.70 -24.58 30.61
C LYS A 319 103.72 -24.11 31.65
N GLU A 320 103.48 -22.97 32.30
CA GLU A 320 104.32 -22.47 33.39
C GLU A 320 104.42 -23.46 34.56
N ILE A 321 103.31 -24.06 34.97
CA ILE A 321 103.28 -25.09 36.03
C ILE A 321 104.08 -26.33 35.61
N LYS A 322 103.93 -26.80 34.37
CA LYS A 322 104.74 -27.92 33.82
C LYS A 322 106.23 -27.63 33.86
N ASP A 323 106.62 -26.43 33.43
CA ASP A 323 108.02 -26.02 33.41
C ASP A 323 108.59 -25.92 34.84
N ALA A 324 107.79 -25.45 35.81
CA ALA A 324 108.16 -25.37 37.22
C ALA A 324 108.30 -26.75 37.89
N MET A 325 107.50 -27.75 37.50
CA MET A 325 107.58 -29.12 38.03
C MET A 325 108.91 -29.82 37.71
N VAL A 326 109.56 -29.49 36.58
CA VAL A 326 110.81 -30.13 36.12
C VAL A 326 111.97 -29.90 37.10
N TYR A 327 111.94 -28.82 37.89
CA TYR A 327 113.02 -28.39 38.78
C TYR A 327 112.61 -28.32 40.27
N ALA A 328 111.43 -28.84 40.63
CA ALA A 328 110.88 -28.72 41.98
C ALA A 328 111.42 -29.78 42.97
N ALA A 329 111.66 -29.38 44.23
CA ALA A 329 111.94 -30.29 45.33
C ALA A 329 110.67 -31.09 45.74
N LEU A 330 110.85 -32.30 46.29
CA LEU A 330 109.78 -33.25 46.64
C LEU A 330 108.59 -32.62 47.40
N GLU A 331 108.85 -31.73 48.36
CA GLU A 331 107.83 -31.05 49.18
C GLU A 331 106.95 -30.02 48.41
N LYS A 332 107.44 -29.48 47.28
CA LYS A 332 106.68 -28.53 46.43
C LYS A 332 105.94 -29.19 45.28
N LEU A 333 106.26 -30.45 44.99
CA LEU A 333 105.72 -31.18 43.85
C LEU A 333 104.23 -31.49 44.01
N ASP A 334 103.79 -31.86 45.21
CA ASP A 334 102.38 -32.18 45.51
C ASP A 334 101.45 -30.97 45.31
N LEU A 335 101.88 -29.78 45.75
CA LEU A 335 101.14 -28.53 45.57
C LEU A 335 101.01 -28.15 44.09
N LEU A 336 102.11 -28.24 43.33
CA LEU A 336 102.10 -28.01 41.88
C LEU A 336 101.23 -29.05 41.16
N MET A 337 101.19 -30.30 41.63
CA MET A 337 100.34 -31.35 41.06
C MET A 337 98.84 -31.05 41.22
N GLU A 338 98.42 -30.51 42.36
CA GLU A 338 97.04 -30.07 42.54
C GLU A 338 96.70 -28.85 41.68
N GLU A 339 97.56 -27.82 41.64
CA GLU A 339 97.35 -26.67 40.73
C GLU A 339 97.29 -27.11 39.26
N PHE A 340 98.14 -28.08 38.86
CA PHE A 340 98.11 -28.65 37.52
C PHE A 340 96.78 -29.33 37.20
N LYS A 341 96.25 -30.14 38.13
CA LYS A 341 94.94 -30.79 37.97
C LYS A 341 93.83 -29.75 37.86
N GLU A 342 93.85 -28.72 38.71
CA GLU A 342 92.85 -27.66 38.72
C GLU A 342 92.84 -26.87 37.41
N VAL A 343 94.00 -26.40 36.94
CA VAL A 343 94.09 -25.67 35.66
C VAL A 343 93.69 -26.56 34.48
N LYS A 344 94.07 -27.84 34.50
CA LYS A 344 93.65 -28.81 33.47
C LYS A 344 92.13 -29.04 33.48
N PHE A 345 91.51 -29.11 34.66
CA PHE A 345 90.07 -29.21 34.81
C PHE A 345 89.37 -27.94 34.30
N ASN A 346 89.89 -26.76 34.63
CA ASN A 346 89.37 -25.48 34.14
C ASN A 346 89.44 -25.38 32.60
N ILE A 347 90.53 -25.85 31.97
CA ILE A 347 90.62 -25.91 30.50
C ILE A 347 89.57 -26.86 29.92
N ALA A 348 89.35 -28.03 30.55
CA ALA A 348 88.32 -28.97 30.11
C ALA A 348 86.90 -28.37 30.23
N ASP A 349 86.60 -27.70 31.34
CA ASP A 349 85.33 -26.99 31.56
C ASP A 349 85.12 -25.86 30.53
N ILE A 350 86.16 -25.07 30.24
CA ILE A 350 86.12 -24.04 29.20
C ILE A 350 85.86 -24.67 27.83
N ASN A 351 86.52 -25.79 27.49
CA ASN A 351 86.28 -26.49 26.22
C ASN A 351 84.84 -27.02 26.10
N ASN A 352 84.26 -27.54 27.18
CA ASN A 352 82.87 -27.97 27.20
C ASN A 352 81.94 -26.78 26.93
N LYS A 353 82.16 -25.65 27.60
CA LYS A 353 81.39 -24.41 27.38
C LYS A 353 81.53 -23.89 25.94
N LEU A 354 82.74 -23.92 25.36
CA LEU A 354 82.97 -23.56 23.96
C LEU A 354 82.17 -24.47 23.02
N SER A 355 82.19 -25.78 23.27
CA SER A 355 81.41 -26.77 22.50
C SER A 355 79.90 -26.53 22.61
N ASP A 356 79.39 -26.23 23.80
CA ASP A 356 77.97 -25.94 24.03
C ASP A 356 77.53 -24.69 23.26
N ILE A 357 78.36 -23.64 23.26
CA ILE A 357 78.12 -22.41 22.49
C ILE A 357 78.09 -22.70 20.99
N ASP A 358 79.02 -23.49 20.47
CA ASP A 358 79.07 -23.84 19.04
C ASP A 358 77.83 -24.63 18.61
N ILE A 359 77.35 -25.56 19.47
CA ILE A 359 76.09 -26.28 19.26
C ILE A 359 74.91 -25.31 19.23
N GLU A 360 74.85 -24.37 20.17
CA GLU A 360 73.76 -23.38 20.26
C GLU A 360 73.77 -22.42 19.07
N ILE A 361 74.95 -21.96 18.62
CA ILE A 361 75.11 -21.16 17.40
C ILE A 361 74.62 -21.95 16.18
N SER A 362 74.96 -23.24 16.07
CA SER A 362 74.50 -24.10 14.98
C SER A 362 72.96 -24.22 14.97
N TYR A 363 72.36 -24.45 16.13
CA TYR A 363 70.91 -24.51 16.31
C TYR A 363 70.23 -23.19 15.91
N LYS A 364 70.73 -22.04 16.37
CA LYS A 364 70.19 -20.71 16.02
C LYS A 364 70.33 -20.41 14.52
N ASN A 365 71.40 -20.86 13.87
CA ASN A 365 71.55 -20.74 12.41
C ASN A 365 70.51 -21.56 11.65
N GLU A 366 70.19 -22.77 12.10
CA GLU A 366 69.10 -23.57 11.52
C GLU A 366 67.73 -22.90 11.72
N LEU A 367 67.48 -22.30 12.88
CA LEU A 367 66.29 -21.47 13.11
C LEU A 367 66.23 -20.30 12.13
N ILE A 368 67.32 -19.55 11.92
CA ILE A 368 67.37 -18.45 10.96
C ILE A 368 67.06 -18.92 9.54
N LYS A 369 67.59 -20.07 9.10
CA LYS A 369 67.26 -20.66 7.79
C LYS A 369 65.77 -20.99 7.70
N LYS A 370 65.20 -21.59 8.74
CA LYS A 370 63.76 -21.90 8.82
C LYS A 370 62.91 -20.63 8.72
N TYR A 371 63.20 -19.61 9.53
CA TYR A 371 62.47 -18.35 9.51
C TYR A 371 62.63 -17.60 8.18
N THR A 372 63.80 -17.65 7.56
CA THR A 372 64.03 -17.03 6.24
C THR A 372 63.15 -17.66 5.17
N LYS A 373 63.05 -19.00 5.12
CA LYS A 373 62.12 -19.68 4.20
C LYS A 373 60.66 -19.33 4.49
N LEU A 374 60.28 -19.27 5.77
CA LEU A 374 58.93 -18.92 6.19
C LEU A 374 58.56 -17.49 5.74
N ILE A 375 59.44 -16.52 5.99
CA ILE A 375 59.29 -15.12 5.57
C ILE A 375 59.08 -15.05 4.05
N SER A 376 59.97 -15.65 3.26
CA SER A 376 59.85 -15.61 1.79
C SER A 376 58.53 -16.22 1.28
N ASN A 377 58.04 -17.29 1.93
CA ASN A 377 56.77 -17.90 1.57
C ASN A 377 55.58 -16.99 1.94
N LYS A 378 55.61 -16.39 3.13
CA LYS A 378 54.57 -15.45 3.60
C LYS A 378 54.51 -14.19 2.74
N GLU A 379 55.66 -13.62 2.38
CA GLU A 379 55.75 -12.47 1.47
C GLU A 379 55.13 -12.77 0.10
N ARG A 380 55.36 -13.97 -0.45
CA ARG A 380 54.72 -14.40 -1.70
C ARG A 380 53.20 -14.47 -1.55
N ASN A 381 52.71 -15.16 -0.51
CA ASN A 381 51.28 -15.29 -0.26
C ASN A 381 50.60 -13.94 -0.03
N ILE A 382 51.23 -13.02 0.71
CA ILE A 382 50.71 -11.67 0.93
C ILE A 382 50.61 -10.91 -0.40
N LYS A 383 51.61 -11.02 -1.29
CA LYS A 383 51.55 -10.40 -2.62
C LYS A 383 50.38 -10.93 -3.44
N GLU A 384 50.18 -12.25 -3.48
CA GLU A 384 49.09 -12.87 -4.22
C GLU A 384 47.72 -12.43 -3.70
N ILE A 385 47.49 -12.49 -2.38
CA ILE A 385 46.23 -12.04 -1.76
C ILE A 385 46.05 -10.53 -1.95
N SER A 386 47.13 -9.74 -1.91
CA SER A 386 47.04 -8.29 -2.12
C SER A 386 46.64 -7.93 -3.56
N ILE A 387 47.05 -8.71 -4.56
CA ILE A 387 46.62 -8.50 -5.95
C ILE A 387 45.12 -8.80 -6.07
N GLU A 388 44.66 -9.93 -5.53
CA GLU A 388 43.23 -10.29 -5.50
C GLU A 388 42.40 -9.21 -4.78
N PHE A 389 42.87 -8.74 -3.63
CA PHE A 389 42.20 -7.68 -2.86
C PHE A 389 42.06 -6.37 -3.66
N GLN A 390 43.12 -5.94 -4.36
CA GLN A 390 43.07 -4.72 -5.18
C GLN A 390 42.11 -4.87 -6.35
N GLN A 391 42.05 -6.04 -6.97
CA GLN A 391 41.12 -6.31 -8.07
C GLN A 391 39.67 -6.24 -7.59
N VAL A 392 39.32 -6.99 -6.53
CA VAL A 392 37.96 -6.97 -5.96
C VAL A 392 37.56 -5.58 -5.47
N LYS A 393 38.51 -4.82 -4.89
CA LYS A 393 38.28 -3.44 -4.46
C LYS A 393 37.99 -2.51 -5.63
N THR A 394 38.73 -2.64 -6.73
CA THR A 394 38.52 -1.86 -7.96
C THR A 394 37.16 -2.19 -8.58
N ASP A 395 36.82 -3.48 -8.67
CA ASP A 395 35.52 -3.93 -9.18
C ASP A 395 34.36 -3.39 -8.33
N ALA A 396 34.50 -3.39 -7.00
CA ALA A 396 33.51 -2.84 -6.09
C ALA A 396 33.35 -1.32 -6.26
N GLN A 397 34.45 -0.58 -6.47
CA GLN A 397 34.41 0.86 -6.73
C GLN A 397 33.68 1.16 -8.05
N ASN A 398 34.03 0.45 -9.13
CA ASN A 398 33.37 0.59 -10.43
C ASN A 398 31.86 0.28 -10.34
N LEU A 399 31.47 -0.75 -9.59
CA LEU A 399 30.06 -1.09 -9.36
C LEU A 399 29.33 0.00 -8.57
N ILE A 400 29.96 0.60 -7.56
CA ILE A 400 29.36 1.69 -6.78
C ILE A 400 29.18 2.94 -7.65
N GLU A 401 30.17 3.29 -8.47
CA GLU A 401 30.05 4.41 -9.41
C GLU A 401 28.93 4.18 -10.42
N TYR A 402 28.86 2.97 -10.99
CA TYR A 402 27.80 2.58 -11.92
C TYR A 402 26.42 2.59 -11.24
N TYR A 403 26.32 2.08 -10.01
CA TYR A 403 25.10 2.13 -9.20
C TYR A 403 24.63 3.57 -8.99
N ASN A 404 25.53 4.48 -8.57
CA ASN A 404 25.18 5.88 -8.32
C ASN A 404 24.70 6.58 -9.60
N LYS A 405 25.37 6.32 -10.73
CA LYS A 405 24.98 6.86 -12.04
C LYS A 405 23.60 6.33 -12.47
N LYS A 406 23.36 5.02 -12.31
CA LYS A 406 22.08 4.40 -12.65
C LYS A 406 20.96 4.88 -11.73
N LYS A 407 21.23 5.05 -10.44
CA LYS A 407 20.30 5.63 -9.48
C LYS A 407 19.87 7.04 -9.90
N GLN A 408 20.84 7.89 -10.24
CA GLN A 408 20.54 9.24 -10.72
C GLN A 408 19.72 9.24 -12.02
N ASP A 409 19.98 8.31 -12.94
CA ASP A 409 19.17 8.13 -14.16
C ASP A 409 17.72 7.73 -13.84
N VAL A 410 17.52 6.79 -12.91
CA VAL A 410 16.18 6.40 -12.43
C VAL A 410 15.47 7.58 -11.75
N ASP A 411 16.13 8.26 -10.81
CA ASP A 411 15.58 9.42 -10.09
C ASP A 411 15.15 10.53 -11.07
N ASN A 412 15.95 10.79 -12.11
CA ASN A 412 15.63 11.77 -13.15
C ASN A 412 14.41 11.36 -13.99
N LYS A 413 14.32 10.07 -14.39
CA LYS A 413 13.18 9.54 -15.14
C LYS A 413 11.90 9.56 -14.33
N GLU A 414 11.96 9.20 -13.04
CA GLU A 414 10.82 9.31 -12.13
C GLU A 414 10.38 10.76 -11.99
N LYS A 415 11.32 11.69 -11.76
CA LYS A 415 11.01 13.12 -11.67
C LYS A 415 10.37 13.65 -12.94
N GLN A 416 10.84 13.23 -14.12
CA GLN A 416 10.25 13.60 -15.40
C GLN A 416 8.81 13.07 -15.53
N LYS A 417 8.59 11.76 -15.32
CA LYS A 417 7.24 11.16 -15.36
C LYS A 417 6.30 11.87 -14.39
N ARG A 418 6.77 12.16 -13.19
CA ARG A 418 6.02 12.88 -12.16
C ARG A 418 5.62 14.28 -12.62
N THR A 419 6.59 15.06 -13.12
CA THR A 419 6.36 16.41 -13.65
C THR A 419 5.33 16.39 -14.77
N ASP A 420 5.44 15.44 -15.70
CA ASP A 420 4.51 15.32 -16.82
C ASP A 420 3.08 14.99 -16.36
N ILE A 421 2.90 14.15 -15.34
CA ILE A 421 1.58 13.84 -14.76
C ILE A 421 1.01 15.09 -14.08
N PHE A 422 1.77 15.72 -13.18
CA PHE A 422 1.28 16.90 -12.47
C PHE A 422 1.00 18.09 -13.38
N GLU A 423 1.77 18.29 -14.44
CA GLU A 423 1.47 19.35 -15.40
C GLU A 423 0.12 19.13 -16.08
N ARG A 424 -0.23 17.88 -16.42
CA ARG A 424 -1.55 17.55 -16.98
C ARG A 424 -2.65 17.71 -15.93
N TRP A 425 -2.43 17.18 -14.73
CA TRP A 425 -3.40 17.24 -13.65
C TRP A 425 -3.69 18.67 -13.20
N SER A 426 -2.68 19.50 -12.97
CA SER A 426 -2.88 20.90 -12.54
C SER A 426 -3.57 21.77 -13.60
N LYS A 427 -3.41 21.44 -14.90
CA LYS A 427 -4.16 22.12 -15.97
C LYS A 427 -5.61 21.67 -16.03
N PHE A 428 -5.87 20.40 -15.77
CA PHE A 428 -7.19 19.80 -15.91
C PHE A 428 -8.05 20.01 -14.65
N PHE A 429 -7.51 19.70 -13.47
CA PHE A 429 -8.16 19.80 -12.17
C PHE A 429 -7.82 21.13 -11.49
N TYR A 430 -8.27 22.25 -12.04
CA TYR A 430 -7.90 23.59 -11.58
C TYR A 430 -8.31 23.93 -10.12
N LYS A 431 -9.24 23.17 -9.53
CA LYS A 431 -9.63 23.31 -8.11
C LYS A 431 -8.71 22.57 -7.16
N PHE A 432 -7.74 21.82 -7.67
CA PHE A 432 -6.88 20.97 -6.87
C PHE A 432 -5.51 21.59 -6.67
N ILE A 433 -4.99 21.45 -5.45
CA ILE A 433 -3.60 21.67 -5.12
C ILE A 433 -2.98 20.28 -4.95
N PHE A 434 -1.88 20.05 -5.66
CA PHE A 434 -1.14 18.80 -5.58
C PHE A 434 0.22 19.04 -4.94
N GLU A 435 0.49 18.37 -3.82
CA GLU A 435 1.80 18.43 -3.16
C GLU A 435 2.77 17.42 -3.79
N PHE A 436 3.67 17.94 -4.63
CA PHE A 436 4.57 17.15 -5.47
C PHE A 436 5.49 16.18 -4.70
N ASP A 437 5.84 16.54 -3.47
CA ASP A 437 6.73 15.76 -2.62
C ASP A 437 6.00 14.58 -1.96
N ASN A 438 4.72 14.76 -1.60
CA ASN A 438 3.92 13.75 -0.91
C ASN A 438 3.37 12.69 -1.86
N LEU A 439 3.05 13.06 -3.10
CA LEU A 439 2.52 12.15 -4.13
C LEU A 439 3.62 11.46 -4.95
N SER A 440 4.69 11.01 -4.28
CA SER A 440 5.87 10.47 -4.93
C SER A 440 5.64 9.13 -5.64
N ASN A 441 4.69 8.35 -5.14
CA ASN A 441 4.31 7.04 -5.66
C ASN A 441 3.50 7.11 -6.96
N ILE A 442 3.02 8.29 -7.39
CA ILE A 442 2.19 8.43 -8.59
C ILE A 442 2.88 7.88 -9.86
N VAL A 443 4.22 7.90 -9.87
CA VAL A 443 5.05 7.38 -10.97
C VAL A 443 5.00 5.86 -11.10
N ASN A 444 4.52 5.15 -10.08
CA ASN A 444 4.45 3.69 -10.08
C ASN A 444 3.15 3.17 -10.70
N PHE A 445 2.10 4.00 -10.80
CA PHE A 445 0.87 3.60 -11.45
C PHE A 445 1.07 3.45 -12.97
N SER A 446 0.43 2.42 -13.52
CA SER A 446 0.20 2.22 -14.94
C SER A 446 -0.76 3.27 -15.50
N ILE A 447 -0.81 3.41 -16.82
CA ILE A 447 -1.75 4.34 -17.47
C ILE A 447 -3.20 4.00 -17.09
N LYS A 448 -3.55 2.71 -17.06
CA LYS A 448 -4.88 2.25 -16.67
C LYS A 448 -5.23 2.63 -15.22
N GLU A 449 -4.30 2.39 -14.29
CA GLU A 449 -4.48 2.80 -12.88
C GLU A 449 -4.58 4.33 -12.74
N LEU A 450 -3.82 5.10 -13.52
CA LEU A 450 -3.94 6.56 -13.56
C LEU A 450 -5.31 7.01 -14.07
N LEU A 451 -5.86 6.36 -15.10
CA LEU A 451 -7.21 6.67 -15.60
C LEU A 451 -8.26 6.43 -14.51
N HIS A 452 -8.17 5.31 -13.77
CA HIS A 452 -9.05 5.03 -12.63
C HIS A 452 -8.94 6.10 -11.52
N ILE A 453 -7.73 6.50 -11.15
CA ILE A 453 -7.52 7.61 -10.22
C ILE A 453 -8.16 8.90 -10.76
N GLU A 454 -7.96 9.19 -12.05
CA GLU A 454 -8.50 10.38 -12.71
C GLU A 454 -10.03 10.39 -12.80
N GLU A 455 -10.70 9.23 -12.94
CA GLU A 455 -12.17 9.14 -12.87
C GLU A 455 -12.69 9.66 -11.52
N CYS A 456 -12.00 9.32 -10.43
CA CYS A 456 -12.36 9.70 -9.07
C CYS A 456 -12.05 11.16 -8.81
N LEU A 457 -10.86 11.61 -9.22
CA LEU A 457 -10.46 13.01 -9.16
C LEU A 457 -11.40 13.89 -9.99
N TYR A 458 -11.91 13.41 -11.12
CA TYR A 458 -12.90 14.10 -11.93
C TYR A 458 -14.21 14.32 -11.19
N GLU A 459 -14.70 13.28 -10.51
CA GLU A 459 -15.93 13.34 -9.72
C GLU A 459 -15.81 14.37 -8.58
N LEU A 460 -14.71 14.27 -7.82
CA LEU A 460 -14.37 15.18 -6.73
C LEU A 460 -14.14 16.61 -7.24
N HIS A 461 -13.52 16.79 -8.41
CA HIS A 461 -13.25 18.12 -8.97
C HIS A 461 -14.54 18.85 -9.36
N LEU A 462 -15.48 18.12 -9.95
CA LEU A 462 -16.75 18.70 -10.38
C LEU A 462 -17.72 18.93 -9.22
N THR A 463 -17.45 18.42 -8.02
CA THR A 463 -18.42 18.51 -6.92
C THR A 463 -18.45 19.95 -6.38
N LYS A 464 -19.65 20.40 -5.98
CA LYS A 464 -19.83 21.70 -5.33
C LYS A 464 -19.58 21.57 -3.84
N ASP A 465 -19.83 20.41 -3.26
CA ASP A 465 -19.47 20.10 -1.88
C ASP A 465 -18.52 18.90 -1.76
N PRO A 466 -17.19 19.13 -1.69
CA PRO A 466 -16.22 18.04 -1.61
C PRO A 466 -16.25 17.27 -0.29
N MET A 467 -16.87 17.84 0.75
CA MET A 467 -17.08 17.14 2.02
C MET A 467 -18.12 16.02 1.89
N ALA A 468 -19.17 16.21 1.06
CA ALA A 468 -20.20 15.22 0.81
C ALA A 468 -19.66 13.89 0.24
N MET A 469 -18.52 13.95 -0.47
CA MET A 469 -17.87 12.77 -1.05
C MET A 469 -17.10 11.94 -0.02
N SER A 470 -16.79 12.51 1.14
CA SER A 470 -15.92 11.89 2.14
C SER A 470 -16.56 10.67 2.79
N MET A 471 -15.78 9.60 2.98
CA MET A 471 -16.19 8.42 3.76
C MET A 471 -15.92 8.59 5.26
N GLY A 472 -15.17 9.62 5.65
CA GLY A 472 -14.85 9.92 7.03
C GLY A 472 -13.61 10.78 7.17
N VAL A 473 -13.09 10.83 8.40
CA VAL A 473 -11.95 11.66 8.76
C VAL A 473 -10.85 10.78 9.36
N ILE A 474 -9.60 11.01 8.94
CA ILE A 474 -8.41 10.33 9.45
C ILE A 474 -7.37 11.36 9.93
N GLU A 475 -6.49 10.94 10.85
CA GLU A 475 -5.37 11.77 11.29
C GLU A 475 -4.32 11.85 10.16
N ASP A 476 -3.96 13.08 9.75
CA ASP A 476 -2.91 13.35 8.76
C ASP A 476 -1.56 12.82 9.28
N LYS A 477 -1.06 11.76 8.65
CA LYS A 477 0.24 11.14 9.00
C LYS A 477 1.44 11.98 8.54
N GLY A 478 1.23 13.01 7.72
CA GLY A 478 2.26 13.82 7.08
C GLY A 478 2.91 14.89 7.96
N ASN A 479 2.21 15.39 9.00
CA ASN A 479 2.72 16.47 9.86
C ASN A 479 2.72 16.07 11.34
N LYS A 480 3.92 15.81 11.90
CA LYS A 480 4.11 15.40 13.30
C LYS A 480 3.85 16.50 14.34
N GLU A 481 3.66 17.74 13.92
CA GLU A 481 3.55 18.90 14.82
C GLU A 481 2.12 19.43 14.99
N GLU A 482 1.19 19.06 14.11
CA GLU A 482 -0.23 19.39 14.24
C GLU A 482 -1.09 18.17 13.87
N LYS A 483 -1.94 17.72 14.81
CA LYS A 483 -2.97 16.71 14.55
C LYS A 483 -4.02 17.31 13.61
N ASN A 484 -3.71 17.38 12.33
CA ASN A 484 -4.64 17.87 11.34
C ASN A 484 -5.47 16.69 10.83
N GLU A 485 -6.79 16.84 10.88
CA GLU A 485 -7.74 15.89 10.34
C GLU A 485 -7.84 16.07 8.80
N CYS A 486 -7.88 14.98 8.03
CA CYS A 486 -8.14 15.01 6.59
C CYS A 486 -9.31 14.07 6.22
N GLN A 487 -9.95 14.39 5.10
CA GLN A 487 -11.01 13.58 4.51
C GLN A 487 -10.38 12.46 3.69
N TYR A 488 -11.09 11.35 3.53
CA TYR A 488 -10.64 10.25 2.68
C TYR A 488 -11.79 9.63 1.89
N ILE A 489 -11.45 9.02 0.76
CA ILE A 489 -12.35 8.21 -0.06
C ILE A 489 -11.63 6.92 -0.44
N ASP A 490 -12.28 5.80 -0.14
CA ASP A 490 -11.86 4.45 -0.47
C ASP A 490 -12.61 3.95 -1.70
N ILE A 491 -11.89 3.50 -2.72
CA ILE A 491 -12.45 3.19 -4.03
C ILE A 491 -11.92 1.87 -4.57
N ALA A 492 -12.84 0.99 -4.97
CA ALA A 492 -12.54 -0.30 -5.61
C ALA A 492 -13.09 -0.34 -7.03
N PHE A 493 -12.24 -0.78 -7.97
CA PHE A 493 -12.58 -0.94 -9.37
C PHE A 493 -12.82 -2.41 -9.73
N SER A 494 -13.49 -2.65 -10.86
CA SER A 494 -13.85 -4.01 -11.30
C SER A 494 -12.67 -4.92 -11.66
N ASP A 495 -11.46 -4.38 -11.77
CA ASP A 495 -10.22 -5.09 -12.10
C ASP A 495 -9.33 -5.32 -10.88
N ASP A 496 -9.92 -5.37 -9.68
CA ASP A 496 -9.26 -5.56 -8.38
C ASP A 496 -8.23 -4.46 -8.05
N PHE A 497 -8.33 -3.30 -8.70
CA PHE A 497 -7.56 -2.12 -8.33
C PHE A 497 -8.29 -1.36 -7.21
N GLU A 498 -7.59 -1.06 -6.13
CA GLU A 498 -8.13 -0.36 -4.97
C GLU A 498 -7.23 0.83 -4.61
N ILE A 499 -7.85 1.98 -4.34
CA ILE A 499 -7.16 3.21 -3.96
C ILE A 499 -7.83 3.94 -2.81
N GLU A 500 -7.03 4.56 -1.95
CA GLU A 500 -7.47 5.56 -0.98
C GLU A 500 -6.95 6.93 -1.45
N ILE A 501 -7.84 7.92 -1.50
CA ILE A 501 -7.48 9.32 -1.77
C ILE A 501 -7.70 10.14 -0.50
N GLN A 502 -6.63 10.71 0.04
CA GLN A 502 -6.69 11.60 1.20
C GLN A 502 -6.61 13.06 0.76
N TYR A 503 -7.50 13.90 1.28
CA TYR A 503 -7.59 15.31 0.88
C TYR A 503 -8.08 16.25 1.99
N LYS A 504 -7.81 17.54 1.82
CA LYS A 504 -8.33 18.62 2.66
C LYS A 504 -9.07 19.64 1.81
N VAL A 505 -10.26 20.03 2.26
CA VAL A 505 -11.02 21.12 1.65
C VAL A 505 -10.63 22.43 2.34
N LEU A 506 -10.13 23.39 1.57
CA LEU A 506 -9.75 24.69 2.09
C LEU A 506 -10.98 25.57 2.30
N ALA A 507 -10.96 26.37 3.36
CA ALA A 507 -12.03 27.32 3.69
C ALA A 507 -11.95 28.57 2.82
N ASN A 508 -12.13 28.42 1.51
CA ASN A 508 -12.25 29.51 0.54
C ASN A 508 -13.55 29.40 -0.26
N GLU A 509 -13.94 30.47 -0.95
CA GLU A 509 -15.19 30.53 -1.71
C GLU A 509 -15.28 29.45 -2.80
N GLU A 510 -14.14 29.06 -3.38
CA GLU A 510 -14.04 28.05 -4.43
C GLU A 510 -14.00 26.60 -3.90
N LYS A 511 -13.95 26.42 -2.55
CA LYS A 511 -13.73 25.13 -1.87
C LYS A 511 -12.61 24.31 -2.52
N THR A 512 -11.45 24.94 -2.72
CA THR A 512 -10.25 24.30 -3.29
C THR A 512 -9.86 23.07 -2.47
N VAL A 513 -9.43 22.00 -3.15
CA VAL A 513 -9.09 20.72 -2.51
C VAL A 513 -7.59 20.49 -2.59
N ASN A 514 -6.93 20.28 -1.45
CA ASN A 514 -5.55 19.83 -1.39
C ASN A 514 -5.50 18.30 -1.38
N ILE A 515 -4.95 17.69 -2.43
CA ILE A 515 -4.75 16.25 -2.53
C ILE A 515 -3.44 15.90 -1.84
N LEU A 516 -3.53 15.18 -0.73
CA LEU A 516 -2.40 14.91 0.17
C LEU A 516 -1.71 13.60 -0.19
N GLU A 517 -2.50 12.54 -0.35
CA GLU A 517 -1.99 11.19 -0.56
C GLU A 517 -2.93 10.41 -1.48
N ILE A 518 -2.36 9.55 -2.33
CA ILE A 518 -3.09 8.56 -3.13
C ILE A 518 -2.36 7.24 -2.93
N THR A 519 -2.94 6.30 -2.21
CA THR A 519 -2.30 5.00 -1.89
C THR A 519 -3.01 3.87 -2.62
N LYS A 520 -2.28 2.75 -2.79
CA LYS A 520 -2.81 1.52 -3.36
C LYS A 520 -3.03 0.51 -2.24
N ASP A 521 -4.12 -0.24 -2.30
CA ASP A 521 -4.52 -1.32 -1.39
C ASP A 521 -4.72 -0.82 0.07
N PHE A 522 -5.97 -0.67 0.50
CA PHE A 522 -6.35 -0.19 1.85
C PHE A 522 -7.02 -1.27 2.73
#